data_AF-A0A929JQ22-F1
#
_entry.id   AF-A0A929JQ22-F1
#
_cell.length_a   1.000
_cell.length_b   1.000
_cell.length_c   1.000
_cell.angle_alpha   90.00
_cell.angle_beta   90.00
_cell.angle_gamma   90.00
#
_symmetry.space_group_name_H-M   'P 1'
#
loop_
_entity.id
_entity.type
_entity.pdbx_description
1 polymer ?
#
loop_
_entity_poly.entity_id
_entity_poly.type
_entity_poly.pdbx_seq_one_letter_code
_entity_poly.pdbx_strand_id
1 'polypeptide(L)'
;MLRKPVMALFVGAMTLGLMGKAYSESEICTKSDRNLAFGRTVAVTGEFFTGGWGDGLLVEFATLTDGVLFPKGHQWDQGPIWWEEDMDDIQNCLTVHLGRTCEVHELTIQVDNSDDYIISWEDVKQGHREVKVIPNIHWGMDAPIVLGIDAITNAFRIEHDVTGAGDGLYSVSEFQAIGRCLKEKIIKPPTGLRILSTR
;
A
#
# COMPACT_ATOMS: atom_id res chain seq x y z
N MET A 1 65.26 30.00 9.41
CA MET A 1 65.40 29.48 8.03
C MET A 1 64.17 28.66 7.69
N LEU A 2 63.38 29.15 6.73
CA LEU A 2 62.14 28.58 6.23
C LEU A 2 62.35 27.17 5.64
N ARG A 3 61.46 26.22 5.94
CA ARG A 3 61.23 25.03 5.11
C ARG A 3 59.79 25.04 4.59
N LYS A 4 59.70 24.84 3.28
CA LYS A 4 58.53 24.94 2.39
C LYS A 4 57.51 23.81 2.64
N PRO A 5 56.22 23.97 2.26
CA PRO A 5 55.24 22.90 2.31
C PRO A 5 55.38 21.97 1.08
N VAL A 6 55.13 20.68 1.28
CA VAL A 6 54.94 19.70 0.19
C VAL A 6 53.46 19.35 0.11
N MET A 7 52.86 19.72 -1.00
CA MET A 7 51.57 19.22 -1.49
C MET A 7 51.73 17.75 -1.89
N ALA A 8 50.84 16.89 -1.41
CA ALA A 8 50.58 15.58 -2.00
C ALA A 8 49.14 15.55 -2.53
N LEU A 9 49.01 14.99 -3.73
CA LEU A 9 47.86 15.00 -4.63
C LEU A 9 47.39 13.54 -4.85
N PHE A 10 46.10 13.37 -5.17
CA PHE A 10 45.40 12.15 -5.62
C PHE A 10 45.10 11.08 -4.53
N VAL A 11 43.98 10.36 -4.52
CA VAL A 11 43.13 9.82 -5.61
C VAL A 11 41.65 9.87 -5.22
N GLY A 12 40.78 10.19 -6.18
CA GLY A 12 39.32 10.15 -6.01
C GLY A 12 38.77 8.73 -5.97
N ALA A 13 37.83 8.50 -5.06
CA ALA A 13 36.84 7.44 -5.20
C ALA A 13 35.54 8.11 -5.68
N MET A 14 35.22 7.96 -6.96
CA MET A 14 33.86 8.14 -7.45
C MET A 14 33.03 7.00 -6.87
N THR A 15 32.31 7.26 -5.78
CA THR A 15 31.15 6.44 -5.42
C THR A 15 30.04 6.77 -6.41
N LEU A 16 29.76 5.81 -7.28
CA LEU A 16 28.58 5.76 -8.13
C LEU A 16 27.35 5.62 -7.21
N GLY A 17 26.84 6.75 -6.71
CA GLY A 17 25.64 6.77 -5.90
C GLY A 17 24.42 6.46 -6.77
N LEU A 18 23.75 5.35 -6.47
CA LEU A 18 22.37 5.11 -6.91
C LEU A 18 21.58 6.41 -6.74
N MET A 19 20.94 6.87 -7.81
CA MET A 19 19.96 7.95 -7.74
C MET A 19 18.71 7.45 -7.00
N GLY A 20 18.81 7.33 -5.67
CA GLY A 20 17.63 7.30 -4.81
C GLY A 20 16.92 8.64 -4.96
N LYS A 21 15.66 8.62 -5.40
CA LYS A 21 14.82 9.82 -5.40
C LYS A 21 14.77 10.37 -3.97
N ALA A 22 15.41 11.53 -3.76
CA ALA A 22 15.37 12.20 -2.46
C ALA A 22 14.01 12.88 -2.29
N TYR A 23 13.16 12.34 -1.41
CA TYR A 23 11.94 12.99 -0.97
C TYR A 23 12.29 14.02 0.13
N SER A 24 11.75 15.23 0.02
CA SER A 24 11.98 16.33 0.97
C SER A 24 10.85 16.31 2.01
N GLU A 25 11.18 16.23 3.30
CA GLU A 25 10.20 16.27 4.40
C GLU A 25 9.45 17.61 4.53
N SER A 26 9.88 18.63 3.79
CA SER A 26 9.38 20.00 3.90
C SER A 26 8.62 20.46 2.66
N GLU A 27 7.40 19.95 2.47
CA GLU A 27 6.29 20.71 1.90
C GLU A 27 4.99 19.97 2.24
N ILE A 28 4.58 20.06 3.51
CA ILE A 28 3.28 19.61 3.99
C ILE A 28 2.21 20.33 3.16
N CYS A 29 1.64 19.60 2.19
CA CYS A 29 0.44 20.04 1.50
C CYS A 29 -0.65 20.10 2.58
N THR A 30 -1.15 21.29 2.91
CA THR A 30 -2.17 21.55 3.93
C THR A 30 -3.56 20.99 3.58
N LYS A 31 -3.63 19.92 2.79
CA LYS A 31 -4.87 19.21 2.55
C LYS A 31 -5.09 18.30 3.75
N SER A 32 -6.25 18.45 4.40
CA SER A 32 -6.70 17.52 5.44
C SER A 32 -6.50 16.09 4.97
N ASP A 33 -6.17 15.21 5.91
CA ASP A 33 -6.08 13.80 5.62
C ASP A 33 -7.40 13.31 5.02
N ARG A 34 -7.27 12.39 4.06
CA ARG A 34 -8.40 11.88 3.27
C ARG A 34 -8.16 10.42 2.96
N ASN A 35 -9.22 9.72 2.57
CA ASN A 35 -9.09 8.42 1.93
C ASN A 35 -8.34 8.57 0.59
N LEU A 36 -7.09 8.12 0.56
CA LEU A 36 -6.21 8.12 -0.60
C LEU A 36 -6.50 6.97 -1.56
N ALA A 37 -7.15 5.92 -1.07
CA ALA A 37 -7.61 4.76 -1.83
C ALA A 37 -8.91 5.06 -2.60
N PHE A 38 -9.70 6.07 -2.20
CA PHE A 38 -10.98 6.36 -2.84
C PHE A 38 -10.88 6.50 -4.37
N GLY A 39 -11.61 5.64 -5.08
CA GLY A 39 -11.66 5.57 -6.55
C GLY A 39 -10.33 5.16 -7.20
N ARG A 40 -9.46 4.47 -6.46
CA ARG A 40 -8.17 3.98 -6.98
C ARG A 40 -8.32 2.63 -7.66
N THR A 41 -7.33 2.34 -8.50
CA THR A 41 -7.26 1.06 -9.20
C THR A 41 -6.83 -0.04 -8.25
N VAL A 42 -7.52 -1.16 -8.35
CA VAL A 42 -7.20 -2.42 -7.68
C VAL A 42 -6.61 -3.35 -8.74
N ALA A 43 -5.37 -3.78 -8.53
CA ALA A 43 -4.78 -4.87 -9.28
C ALA A 43 -5.04 -6.19 -8.55
N VAL A 44 -5.27 -7.26 -9.32
CA VAL A 44 -5.71 -8.55 -8.80
C VAL A 44 -4.76 -9.63 -9.26
N THR A 45 -4.38 -10.51 -8.34
CA THR A 45 -3.62 -11.73 -8.61
C THR A 45 -4.37 -12.90 -8.00
N GLY A 46 -4.49 -14.01 -8.73
CA GLY A 46 -5.24 -15.19 -8.28
C GLY A 46 -6.64 -15.27 -8.87
N GLU A 47 -7.47 -16.10 -8.28
CA GLU A 47 -8.85 -16.38 -8.69
C GLU A 47 -9.81 -15.93 -7.59
N PHE A 48 -10.83 -15.17 -7.99
CA PHE A 48 -11.84 -14.63 -7.08
C PHE A 48 -13.22 -15.08 -7.52
N PHE A 49 -14.19 -14.94 -6.62
CA PHE A 49 -15.57 -15.35 -6.81
C PHE A 49 -15.71 -16.89 -6.92
N THR A 50 -14.96 -17.61 -6.08
CA THR A 50 -14.94 -19.08 -5.93
C THR A 50 -15.45 -19.50 -4.54
N GLY A 51 -16.12 -20.66 -4.44
CA GLY A 51 -16.61 -21.21 -3.17
C GLY A 51 -17.87 -20.56 -2.57
N GLY A 52 -18.59 -19.74 -3.35
CA GLY A 52 -19.73 -18.95 -2.87
C GLY A 52 -20.98 -19.78 -2.58
N TRP A 53 -21.86 -19.24 -1.75
CA TRP A 53 -23.14 -19.83 -1.37
C TRP A 53 -24.28 -19.29 -2.24
N GLY A 54 -25.06 -20.20 -2.84
CA GLY A 54 -26.37 -19.86 -3.43
C GLY A 54 -26.32 -18.74 -4.47
N ASP A 55 -25.50 -18.91 -5.50
CA ASP A 55 -25.25 -17.92 -6.57
C ASP A 55 -24.62 -16.62 -6.05
N GLY A 56 -23.46 -16.74 -5.38
CA GLY A 56 -22.64 -15.60 -4.94
C GLY A 56 -22.51 -14.52 -6.02
N LEU A 57 -22.63 -13.25 -5.62
CA LEU A 57 -22.69 -12.12 -6.54
C LEU A 57 -21.28 -11.70 -6.98
N LEU A 58 -21.08 -11.63 -8.30
CA LEU A 58 -19.87 -11.08 -8.90
C LEU A 58 -19.96 -9.55 -8.94
N VAL A 59 -18.89 -8.89 -8.52
CA VAL A 59 -18.78 -7.42 -8.50
C VAL A 59 -17.49 -6.95 -9.17
N GLU A 60 -17.47 -5.67 -9.54
CA GLU A 60 -16.24 -5.02 -10.03
C GLU A 60 -15.24 -4.85 -8.88
N PHE A 61 -13.96 -5.18 -9.08
CA PHE A 61 -12.94 -4.99 -8.04
C PHE A 61 -12.76 -3.55 -7.56
N ALA A 62 -13.26 -2.57 -8.34
CA ALA A 62 -13.28 -1.17 -7.94
C ALA A 62 -14.16 -0.88 -6.71
N THR A 63 -15.10 -1.79 -6.36
CA THR A 63 -15.92 -1.66 -5.15
C THR A 63 -15.09 -1.63 -3.88
N LEU A 64 -13.91 -2.27 -3.86
CA LEU A 64 -12.98 -2.25 -2.72
C LEU A 64 -12.59 -0.83 -2.27
N THR A 65 -12.74 0.17 -3.13
CA THR A 65 -12.31 1.54 -2.82
C THR A 65 -13.36 2.59 -3.16
N ASP A 66 -14.62 2.19 -3.21
CA ASP A 66 -15.73 3.06 -3.61
C ASP A 66 -16.34 3.86 -2.45
N GLY A 67 -15.91 3.59 -1.21
CA GLY A 67 -16.39 4.28 -0.02
C GLY A 67 -17.68 3.69 0.57
N VAL A 68 -18.18 2.58 0.03
CA VAL A 68 -19.42 1.93 0.48
C VAL A 68 -19.10 0.84 1.48
N LEU A 69 -19.69 0.97 2.67
CA LEU A 69 -19.62 -0.03 3.72
C LEU A 69 -20.94 -0.79 3.81
N PHE A 70 -20.85 -2.10 4.03
CA PHE A 70 -22.02 -2.92 4.34
C PHE A 70 -22.35 -2.87 5.84
N PRO A 71 -23.62 -3.10 6.23
CA PRO A 71 -23.97 -3.33 7.62
C PRO A 71 -23.24 -4.55 8.19
N LYS A 72 -22.98 -4.56 9.51
CA LYS A 72 -22.47 -5.75 10.19
C LYS A 72 -23.44 -6.92 10.00
N GLY A 73 -22.89 -8.08 9.68
CA GLY A 73 -23.64 -9.28 9.34
C GLY A 73 -24.29 -9.21 7.96
N HIS A 74 -23.77 -8.42 7.04
CA HIS A 74 -24.09 -8.56 5.63
C HIS A 74 -23.52 -9.89 5.10
N GLN A 75 -24.21 -10.55 4.17
CA GLN A 75 -23.76 -11.83 3.62
C GLN A 75 -22.45 -11.64 2.84
N TRP A 76 -21.42 -12.43 3.17
CA TRP A 76 -20.02 -12.25 2.75
C TRP A 76 -19.80 -12.31 1.22
N ASP A 77 -20.63 -13.06 0.50
CA ASP A 77 -20.52 -13.26 -0.95
C ASP A 77 -21.62 -12.53 -1.76
N GLN A 78 -22.34 -11.58 -1.13
CA GLN A 78 -23.44 -10.84 -1.77
C GLN A 78 -23.11 -9.34 -1.92
N GLY A 79 -22.05 -9.02 -2.66
CA GLY A 79 -21.63 -7.64 -2.92
C GLY A 79 -20.18 -7.31 -2.56
N PRO A 80 -19.58 -7.90 -1.52
CA PRO A 80 -18.12 -7.84 -1.31
C PRO A 80 -17.35 -8.55 -2.45
N ILE A 81 -16.03 -8.36 -2.48
CA ILE A 81 -15.13 -9.22 -3.25
C ILE A 81 -14.81 -10.41 -2.37
N TRP A 82 -15.01 -11.63 -2.87
CA TRP A 82 -14.91 -12.85 -2.08
C TRP A 82 -14.16 -13.95 -2.81
N TRP A 83 -13.61 -14.90 -2.08
CA TRP A 83 -12.90 -16.06 -2.61
C TRP A 83 -12.82 -17.17 -1.57
N GLU A 84 -12.69 -18.40 -2.05
CA GLU A 84 -12.28 -19.55 -1.25
C GLU A 84 -10.78 -19.78 -1.48
N GLU A 85 -10.05 -20.06 -0.41
CA GLU A 85 -8.70 -20.63 -0.55
C GLU A 85 -8.85 -22.14 -0.81
N ASP A 86 -8.68 -22.54 -2.08
CA ASP A 86 -8.52 -23.95 -2.39
C ASP A 86 -7.11 -24.39 -1.99
N MET A 87 -6.96 -25.62 -1.50
CA MET A 87 -5.74 -26.16 -0.85
C MET A 87 -4.47 -26.21 -1.74
N ASP A 88 -4.53 -25.67 -2.95
CA ASP A 88 -3.50 -25.72 -4.00
C ASP A 88 -2.65 -24.42 -4.10
N ASP A 89 -2.51 -23.66 -3.01
CA ASP A 89 -1.53 -22.55 -2.87
C ASP A 89 -1.76 -21.37 -3.83
N ILE A 90 -3.03 -21.08 -4.16
CA ILE A 90 -3.37 -19.90 -4.96
C ILE A 90 -3.35 -18.67 -4.05
N GLN A 91 -2.29 -17.88 -4.17
CA GLN A 91 -2.15 -16.64 -3.42
C GLN A 91 -3.04 -15.54 -4.01
N ASN A 92 -4.31 -15.52 -3.59
CA ASN A 92 -5.30 -14.51 -3.95
C ASN A 92 -4.96 -13.17 -3.28
N CYS A 93 -4.79 -12.13 -4.10
CA CYS A 93 -4.35 -10.82 -3.62
C CYS A 93 -5.03 -9.65 -4.32
N LEU A 94 -5.40 -8.66 -3.51
CA LEU A 94 -5.91 -7.37 -3.96
C LEU A 94 -4.85 -6.31 -3.66
N THR A 95 -4.33 -5.65 -4.70
CA THR A 95 -3.34 -4.57 -4.55
C THR A 95 -3.97 -3.22 -4.87
N VAL A 96 -4.08 -2.35 -3.87
CA VAL A 96 -4.62 -1.00 -4.00
C VAL A 96 -3.51 -0.01 -4.30
N HIS A 97 -3.52 0.59 -5.48
CA HIS A 97 -2.49 1.57 -5.89
C HIS A 97 -2.90 3.01 -5.56
N LEU A 98 -2.14 3.70 -4.71
CA LEU A 98 -2.40 5.11 -4.35
C LEU A 98 -2.04 6.10 -5.48
N GLY A 99 -1.34 5.61 -6.51
CA GLY A 99 -0.92 6.36 -7.70
C GLY A 99 0.28 7.29 -7.51
N ARG A 100 0.78 7.43 -6.28
CA ARG A 100 2.02 8.13 -5.92
C ARG A 100 2.43 7.75 -4.49
N THR A 101 3.63 8.12 -4.09
CA THR A 101 4.07 7.95 -2.69
C THR A 101 3.30 8.88 -1.77
N CYS A 102 2.72 8.30 -0.72
CA CYS A 102 1.93 9.00 0.27
C CYS A 102 2.35 8.56 1.68
N GLU A 103 2.15 9.46 2.62
CA GLU A 103 2.25 9.22 4.05
C GLU A 103 0.85 8.82 4.54
N VAL A 104 0.74 7.63 5.12
CA VAL A 104 -0.51 7.00 5.56
C VAL A 104 -0.35 6.67 7.04
N HIS A 105 -1.32 7.09 7.86
CA HIS A 105 -1.27 6.89 9.31
C HIS A 105 -2.44 6.04 9.84
N GLU A 106 -3.44 5.78 9.00
CA GLU A 106 -4.57 4.93 9.36
C GLU A 106 -5.03 4.14 8.13
N LEU A 107 -5.35 2.87 8.36
CA LEU A 107 -6.08 2.03 7.43
C LEU A 107 -7.46 1.74 7.99
N THR A 108 -8.46 1.68 7.13
CA THR A 108 -9.76 1.08 7.46
C THR A 108 -10.03 -0.05 6.47
N ILE A 109 -10.47 -1.21 6.95
CA ILE A 109 -10.84 -2.33 6.10
C ILE A 109 -12.14 -2.97 6.62
N GLN A 110 -13.03 -3.39 5.73
CA GLN A 110 -14.19 -4.19 6.10
C GLN A 110 -14.09 -5.57 5.45
N VAL A 111 -13.97 -6.59 6.30
CA VAL A 111 -13.72 -7.98 5.92
C VAL A 111 -14.80 -8.92 6.47
N ASP A 112 -14.80 -10.16 6.00
CA ASP A 112 -15.59 -11.21 6.63
C ASP A 112 -15.13 -11.52 8.06
N ASN A 113 -15.99 -12.26 8.69
CA ASN A 113 -16.04 -12.91 9.96
C ASN A 113 -14.97 -13.72 10.63
N SER A 114 -14.64 -14.77 9.90
CA SER A 114 -14.16 -16.02 10.44
C SER A 114 -12.68 -16.14 10.22
N ASP A 115 -12.15 -15.36 9.29
CA ASP A 115 -10.85 -15.55 8.70
C ASP A 115 -9.94 -14.36 8.98
N ASP A 116 -8.66 -14.67 9.20
CA ASP A 116 -7.65 -13.65 9.38
C ASP A 116 -7.11 -13.17 8.02
N TYR A 117 -6.75 -11.89 7.95
CA TYR A 117 -6.17 -11.28 6.75
C TYR A 117 -4.83 -10.61 7.06
N ILE A 118 -4.03 -10.39 6.02
CA ILE A 118 -2.80 -9.61 6.08
C ILE A 118 -2.93 -8.42 5.15
N ILE A 119 -2.53 -7.25 5.65
CA ILE A 119 -2.27 -6.08 4.81
C ILE A 119 -0.78 -5.81 4.83
N SER A 120 -0.13 -5.86 3.67
CA SER A 120 1.31 -5.65 3.51
C SER A 120 1.62 -4.47 2.57
N TRP A 121 2.78 -3.84 2.78
CA TRP A 121 3.27 -2.74 1.95
C TRP A 121 4.79 -2.66 1.97
N GLU A 122 5.35 -2.06 0.92
CA GLU A 122 6.76 -1.65 0.90
C GLU A 122 6.87 -0.21 1.42
N ASP A 123 7.46 -0.05 2.59
CA ASP A 123 7.74 1.25 3.20
C ASP A 123 9.06 1.81 2.70
N VAL A 124 9.04 3.08 2.26
CA VAL A 124 10.23 3.76 1.73
C VAL A 124 11.35 3.90 2.79
N LYS A 125 11.00 4.04 4.07
CA LYS A 125 11.95 4.20 5.18
C LYS A 125 12.31 2.86 5.82
N GLN A 126 11.38 1.91 5.86
CA GLN A 126 11.49 0.71 6.72
C GLN A 126 11.53 -0.62 5.95
N GLY A 127 11.34 -0.61 4.62
CA GLY A 127 11.26 -1.83 3.81
C GLY A 127 9.88 -2.50 3.93
N HIS A 128 9.83 -3.82 3.69
CA HIS A 128 8.59 -4.58 3.79
C HIS A 128 7.97 -4.50 5.18
N ARG A 129 6.66 -4.24 5.24
CA ARG A 129 5.87 -4.15 6.46
C ARG A 129 4.52 -4.82 6.25
N GLU A 130 3.96 -5.32 7.35
CA GLU A 130 2.65 -5.94 7.35
C GLU A 130 1.90 -5.66 8.66
N VAL A 131 0.58 -5.82 8.60
CA VAL A 131 -0.30 -5.84 9.76
C VAL A 131 -1.36 -6.92 9.56
N LYS A 132 -1.60 -7.71 10.61
CA LYS A 132 -2.66 -8.72 10.65
C LYS A 132 -4.00 -8.06 10.99
N VAL A 133 -5.04 -8.46 10.27
CA VAL A 133 -6.43 -8.06 10.49
C VAL A 133 -7.15 -9.26 11.09
N ILE A 134 -7.69 -9.09 12.29
CA ILE A 134 -8.41 -10.14 13.01
C ILE A 134 -9.84 -9.63 13.25
N PRO A 135 -10.84 -10.14 12.50
CA PRO A 135 -12.24 -9.76 12.67
C PRO A 135 -12.84 -10.33 13.96
N ASN A 136 -13.98 -9.78 14.38
CA ASN A 136 -14.77 -10.38 15.45
C ASN A 136 -15.63 -11.51 14.90
N ILE A 137 -15.60 -12.68 15.55
CA ILE A 137 -16.39 -13.84 15.12
C ILE A 137 -17.90 -13.57 15.31
N HIS A 138 -18.69 -13.59 14.23
CA HIS A 138 -20.16 -13.64 14.23
C HIS A 138 -20.66 -14.35 12.95
N TRP A 139 -21.78 -13.92 12.34
CA TRP A 139 -22.16 -14.29 10.97
C TRP A 139 -22.00 -13.09 10.01
N GLY A 140 -21.37 -13.27 8.85
CA GLY A 140 -21.21 -12.27 7.77
C GLY A 140 -20.23 -11.12 8.06
N MET A 141 -20.19 -10.10 7.18
CA MET A 141 -19.23 -8.97 7.25
C MET A 141 -19.12 -8.32 8.63
N ASP A 142 -17.92 -8.11 9.15
CA ASP A 142 -17.73 -7.35 10.40
C ASP A 142 -17.91 -5.83 10.19
N ALA A 143 -17.97 -5.09 11.29
CA ALA A 143 -17.80 -3.64 11.25
C ALA A 143 -16.39 -3.28 10.72
N PRO A 144 -16.20 -2.08 10.13
CA PRO A 144 -14.89 -1.67 9.64
C PRO A 144 -13.85 -1.67 10.77
N ILE A 145 -12.71 -2.28 10.49
CA ILE A 145 -11.56 -2.37 11.40
C ILE A 145 -10.62 -1.23 11.07
N VAL A 146 -10.29 -0.43 12.08
CA VAL A 146 -9.38 0.72 11.97
C VAL A 146 -8.02 0.36 12.55
N LEU A 147 -6.97 0.58 11.77
CA LEU A 147 -5.59 0.23 12.13
C LEU A 147 -4.71 1.48 12.05
N GLY A 148 -4.15 1.89 13.20
CA GLY A 148 -3.13 2.93 13.24
C GLY A 148 -1.81 2.39 12.69
N ILE A 149 -1.26 3.05 11.67
CA ILE A 149 0.02 2.69 11.05
C ILE A 149 0.91 3.93 10.91
N ASP A 150 2.16 3.72 10.49
CA ASP A 150 3.03 4.79 9.98
C ASP A 150 3.69 4.22 8.74
N ALA A 151 3.21 4.67 7.58
CA ALA A 151 3.65 4.16 6.29
C ALA A 151 3.97 5.30 5.32
N ILE A 152 5.10 5.18 4.64
CA ILE A 152 5.41 5.94 3.43
C ILE A 152 5.46 4.96 2.27
N THR A 153 4.37 4.86 1.53
CA THR A 153 4.20 3.86 0.47
C THR A 153 3.37 4.39 -0.69
N ASN A 154 3.28 3.62 -1.77
CA ASN A 154 2.45 3.92 -2.93
C ASN A 154 1.38 2.84 -3.19
N ALA A 155 1.35 1.75 -2.42
CA ALA A 155 0.39 0.67 -2.55
C ALA A 155 0.25 -0.13 -1.26
N PHE A 156 -0.89 -0.79 -1.12
CA PHE A 156 -1.13 -1.82 -0.10
C PHE A 156 -1.61 -3.10 -0.78
N ARG A 157 -1.19 -4.25 -0.26
CA ARG A 157 -1.63 -5.57 -0.70
C ARG A 157 -2.45 -6.20 0.42
N ILE A 158 -3.60 -6.76 0.06
CA ILE A 158 -4.52 -7.47 0.96
C ILE A 158 -4.56 -8.93 0.52
N GLU A 159 -4.39 -9.84 1.46
CA GLU A 159 -4.40 -11.29 1.26
C GLU A 159 -4.95 -12.00 2.50
N HIS A 160 -5.26 -13.28 2.38
CA HIS A 160 -5.58 -14.14 3.51
C HIS A 160 -4.32 -14.40 4.36
N ASP A 161 -4.50 -14.61 5.66
CA ASP A 161 -3.43 -15.12 6.52
C ASP A 161 -3.42 -16.65 6.52
N VAL A 162 -2.50 -17.27 5.79
CA VAL A 162 -2.31 -18.74 5.73
C VAL A 162 -2.00 -19.38 7.08
N THR A 163 -1.59 -18.60 8.08
CA THR A 163 -1.35 -19.06 9.45
C THR A 163 -2.52 -18.74 10.39
N GLY A 164 -3.54 -18.08 9.86
CA GLY A 164 -4.71 -17.60 10.56
C GLY A 164 -5.71 -18.67 10.95
N ALA A 165 -6.68 -18.27 11.78
CA ALA A 165 -7.90 -19.05 11.98
C ALA A 165 -8.90 -18.75 10.85
N GLY A 166 -9.80 -19.69 10.58
CA GLY A 166 -10.83 -19.49 9.55
C GLY A 166 -11.46 -20.77 9.03
N ASP A 167 -12.45 -20.59 8.16
CA ASP A 167 -13.07 -21.66 7.37
C ASP A 167 -12.65 -21.62 5.89
N GLY A 168 -11.77 -20.68 5.52
CA GLY A 168 -11.21 -20.56 4.18
C GLY A 168 -12.08 -19.75 3.23
N LEU A 169 -13.16 -19.12 3.73
CA LEU A 169 -14.08 -18.31 2.96
C LEU A 169 -13.86 -16.83 3.27
N TYR A 170 -13.19 -16.16 2.34
CA TYR A 170 -12.73 -14.80 2.55
C TYR A 170 -13.62 -13.80 1.83
N SER A 171 -13.80 -12.61 2.41
CA SER A 171 -14.30 -11.47 1.67
C SER A 171 -13.80 -10.13 2.19
N VAL A 172 -13.73 -9.16 1.28
CA VAL A 172 -13.38 -7.77 1.56
C VAL A 172 -14.34 -6.88 0.79
N SER A 173 -14.93 -5.91 1.46
CA SER A 173 -15.90 -4.98 0.84
C SER A 173 -15.34 -3.58 0.62
N GLU A 174 -14.46 -3.11 1.51
CA GLU A 174 -13.94 -1.75 1.44
C GLU A 174 -12.56 -1.69 2.08
N PHE A 175 -11.69 -0.86 1.49
CA PHE A 175 -10.37 -0.51 1.98
C PHE A 175 -10.12 0.99 1.82
N GLN A 176 -9.67 1.60 2.91
CA GLN A 176 -9.35 3.02 2.98
C GLN A 176 -7.94 3.22 3.52
N ALA A 177 -7.20 4.13 2.90
CA ALA A 177 -5.88 4.55 3.36
C ALA A 177 -5.93 6.04 3.70
N ILE A 178 -5.92 6.39 4.98
CA ILE A 178 -6.07 7.78 5.44
C ILE A 178 -4.70 8.44 5.57
N GLY A 179 -4.54 9.54 4.85
CA GLY A 179 -3.28 10.29 4.86
C GLY A 179 -3.18 11.37 3.81
N ARG A 180 -1.94 11.68 3.44
CA ARG A 180 -1.59 12.73 2.48
C ARG A 180 -0.49 12.27 1.53
N CYS A 181 -0.54 12.73 0.29
CA CYS A 181 0.49 12.37 -0.68
C CYS A 181 1.67 13.35 -0.66
N LEU A 182 2.87 12.79 -0.76
CA LEU A 182 4.10 13.55 -0.79
C LEU A 182 4.23 14.26 -2.14
N LYS A 183 4.81 15.46 -2.11
CA LYS A 183 5.18 16.16 -3.34
C LYS A 183 6.51 15.60 -3.86
N GLU A 184 6.60 15.36 -5.16
CA GLU A 184 7.88 15.10 -5.79
C GLU A 184 8.74 16.37 -5.74
N LYS A 185 9.98 16.26 -5.26
CA LYS A 185 10.93 17.36 -5.32
C LYS A 185 11.41 17.52 -6.77
N ILE A 186 11.00 18.59 -7.45
CA ILE A 186 11.60 18.96 -8.73
C ILE A 186 13.01 19.48 -8.44
N ILE A 187 14.03 18.66 -8.65
CA ILE A 187 15.41 19.12 -8.66
C ILE A 187 15.60 19.90 -9.98
N LYS A 188 15.60 21.23 -9.90
CA LYS A 188 16.02 22.04 -11.05
C LYS A 188 17.45 21.63 -11.42
N PRO A 189 17.76 21.33 -12.70
CA PRO A 189 19.13 21.12 -13.11
C PRO A 189 19.95 22.36 -12.69
N PRO A 190 21.22 22.18 -12.25
CA PRO A 190 22.04 23.31 -11.85
C PRO A 190 22.09 24.32 -13.01
N THR A 191 21.52 25.50 -12.77
CA THR A 191 21.56 26.63 -13.69
C THR A 191 23.01 27.10 -13.76
N GLY A 192 23.83 26.48 -14.61
CA GLY A 192 25.25 26.78 -14.60
C GLY A 192 26.18 25.96 -15.47
N LEU A 193 25.72 24.99 -16.29
CA LEU A 193 26.63 24.36 -17.26
C LEU A 193 26.87 25.30 -18.45
N ARG A 194 27.74 26.30 -18.24
CA ARG A 194 28.39 27.03 -19.35
C ARG A 194 29.38 26.07 -19.99
N ILE A 195 28.99 25.48 -21.12
CA ILE A 195 29.93 24.85 -22.04
C ILE A 195 30.81 26.00 -22.57
N LEU A 196 32.02 26.14 -22.03
CA LEU A 196 33.04 26.98 -22.65
C LEU A 196 33.50 26.24 -23.91
N SER A 197 32.99 26.68 -25.06
CA SER A 197 33.53 26.31 -26.37
C SER A 197 34.95 26.89 -26.44
N THR A 198 35.95 26.01 -26.34
CA THR A 198 37.31 26.32 -26.79
C THR A 198 37.34 26.22 -28.31
N ARG A 199 37.87 27.27 -28.94
CA ARG A 199 38.06 27.41 -30.39
C ARG A 199 38.93 26.30 -30.98
#